data_AF-A0A5A9NHE9-F1
#
_entry.id   AF-A0A5A9NHE9-F1
#
_cell.length_a   1.000
_cell.length_b   1.000
_cell.length_c   1.000
_cell.angle_alpha   90.00
_cell.angle_beta   90.00
_cell.angle_gamma   90.00
#
_symmetry.space_group_name_H-M   'P 1'
#
loop_
_entity.id
_entity.type
_entity.pdbx_description
1 polymer ?
#
loop_
_entity_poly.entity_id
_entity_poly.type
_entity_poly.pdbx_seq_one_letter_code
_entity_poly.pdbx_strand_id
1 'polypeptide(L)'
;MAFRRRNKSYPFFSQEFLIQNHADIVFSLVILVLIGLMFETTAKTAILFIQPQFNISTVTADGEVTLYHYGWKDCATVLFYLFITIILHAVVQEYVLDKINRRLHLSKSKNTKFNESGQLCVFYLVSSVWSLFQVKFFYITQLAYWFHALPELYFQKVRKIWSVGFVVTRMITLTLMFLAVGFGLARSENQTLDLETGNFNTLSIRLLVLLVVCFTQSWLLWKFFRFQLSRTRELRLEQAARKRAVAKQQMQRTLKRDSRTFTLLKLRFICVR
;
A
#
# COMPACT_ATOMS: atom_id res chain seq x y z
N MET A 1 50.55 -41.13 -24.16
CA MET A 1 49.78 -40.95 -25.42
C MET A 1 48.75 -39.84 -25.22
N ALA A 2 48.96 -38.68 -25.85
CA ALA A 2 48.04 -37.55 -25.77
C ALA A 2 46.77 -37.87 -26.59
N PHE A 3 45.64 -38.03 -25.91
CA PHE A 3 44.34 -38.17 -26.54
C PHE A 3 43.98 -36.83 -27.20
N ARG A 4 44.40 -36.63 -28.44
CA ARG A 4 44.00 -35.48 -29.27
C ARG A 4 42.47 -35.53 -29.36
N ARG A 5 41.78 -34.68 -28.60
CA ARG A 5 40.32 -34.49 -28.72
C ARG A 5 40.04 -34.09 -30.16
N ARG A 6 39.57 -35.05 -30.96
CA ARG A 6 39.01 -34.79 -32.29
C ARG A 6 37.80 -33.89 -32.05
N ASN A 7 37.78 -32.69 -32.62
CA ASN A 7 36.58 -31.85 -32.64
C ASN A 7 35.49 -32.65 -33.37
N LYS A 8 34.63 -33.34 -32.61
CA LYS A 8 33.44 -33.97 -33.15
C LYS A 8 32.51 -32.83 -33.54
N SER A 9 32.34 -32.62 -34.84
CA SER A 9 31.25 -31.78 -35.32
C SER A 9 29.96 -32.52 -34.99
N TYR A 10 29.21 -31.98 -34.04
CA TYR A 10 27.92 -32.53 -33.66
C TYR A 10 26.87 -32.11 -34.70
N PRO A 11 25.88 -32.97 -35.02
CA PRO A 11 24.77 -32.58 -35.89
C PRO A 11 24.05 -31.34 -35.34
N PHE A 12 23.56 -30.46 -36.22
CA PHE A 12 22.95 -29.18 -35.85
C PHE A 12 21.77 -29.30 -34.86
N PHE A 13 21.00 -30.40 -34.95
CA PHE A 13 19.87 -30.69 -34.03
C PHE A 13 20.22 -31.63 -32.88
N SER A 14 21.50 -31.86 -32.62
CA SER A 14 21.91 -32.65 -31.47
C SER A 14 21.80 -31.84 -30.18
N GLN A 15 21.42 -32.50 -29.09
CA GLN A 15 21.38 -31.92 -27.76
C GLN A 15 22.72 -31.31 -27.35
N GLU A 16 23.83 -31.95 -27.72
CA GLU A 16 25.19 -31.48 -27.43
C GLU A 16 25.54 -30.18 -28.15
N PHE A 17 25.10 -30.01 -29.40
CA PHE A 17 25.29 -28.77 -30.15
C PHE A 17 24.52 -27.61 -29.51
N LEU A 18 23.26 -27.86 -29.11
CA LEU A 18 22.44 -26.85 -28.44
C LEU A 18 23.07 -26.43 -27.12
N ILE A 19 23.54 -27.38 -26.29
CA ILE A 19 24.18 -27.08 -25.01
C ILE A 19 25.46 -26.26 -25.20
N GLN A 20 26.26 -26.53 -26.23
CA GLN A 20 27.51 -25.79 -26.46
C GLN A 20 27.28 -24.37 -26.97
N ASN A 21 26.24 -24.16 -27.78
CA ASN A 21 25.98 -22.88 -28.46
C ASN A 21 24.77 -22.12 -27.89
N HIS A 22 24.18 -22.58 -26.77
CA HIS A 22 22.95 -22.01 -26.22
C HIS A 22 23.05 -20.50 -25.98
N ALA A 23 24.19 -20.03 -25.48
CA ALA A 23 24.43 -18.62 -25.22
C ALA A 23 24.39 -17.80 -26.52
N ASP A 24 25.07 -18.24 -27.56
CA ASP A 24 25.13 -17.54 -28.86
C ASP A 24 23.79 -17.58 -29.60
N ILE A 25 23.06 -18.69 -29.52
CA ILE A 25 21.71 -18.82 -30.11
C ILE A 25 20.75 -17.85 -29.41
N VAL A 26 20.72 -17.86 -28.08
CA VAL A 26 19.84 -16.97 -27.30
C VAL A 26 20.25 -15.51 -27.47
N PHE A 27 21.55 -15.22 -27.51
CA PHE A 27 22.06 -13.88 -27.80
C PHE A 27 21.63 -13.39 -29.18
N SER A 28 21.71 -14.24 -30.20
CA SER A 28 21.24 -13.92 -31.55
C SER A 28 19.74 -13.57 -31.58
N LEU A 29 18.91 -14.31 -30.84
CA LEU A 29 17.47 -14.01 -30.70
C LEU A 29 17.22 -12.67 -30.01
N VAL A 30 17.96 -12.35 -28.95
CA VAL A 30 17.85 -11.07 -28.24
C VAL A 30 18.27 -9.92 -29.16
N ILE A 31 19.38 -10.05 -29.89
CA ILE A 31 19.84 -9.02 -30.84
C ILE A 31 18.80 -8.79 -31.95
N LEU A 32 18.15 -9.84 -32.46
CA LEU A 32 17.07 -9.70 -33.44
C LEU A 32 15.92 -8.82 -32.90
N VAL A 33 15.49 -9.05 -31.65
CA VAL A 33 14.47 -8.23 -30.99
C VAL A 33 14.94 -6.78 -30.83
N LEU A 34 16.21 -6.56 -30.44
CA LEU A 34 16.77 -5.21 -30.28
C LEU A 34 16.90 -4.46 -31.61
N ILE A 35 17.32 -5.12 -32.68
CA ILE A 35 17.33 -4.55 -34.04
C ILE A 35 15.90 -4.21 -34.48
N GLY A 36 14.92 -5.02 -34.09
CA GLY A 36 13.51 -4.75 -34.29
C GLY A 36 13.02 -3.42 -33.68
N LEU A 37 13.73 -2.85 -32.70
CA LEU A 37 13.42 -1.52 -32.17
C LEU A 37 13.86 -0.38 -33.10
N MET A 38 14.77 -0.63 -34.04
CA MET A 38 15.33 0.43 -34.89
C MET A 38 14.38 0.88 -36.00
N PHE A 39 13.39 0.06 -36.38
CA PHE A 39 12.39 0.42 -37.39
C PHE A 39 11.02 0.64 -36.75
N GLU A 40 10.32 1.70 -37.16
CA GLU A 40 9.06 2.14 -36.56
C GLU A 40 7.94 1.08 -36.63
N THR A 41 7.89 0.29 -37.70
CA THR A 41 6.88 -0.77 -37.89
C THR A 41 7.15 -1.99 -37.00
N THR A 42 8.41 -2.39 -36.84
CA THR A 42 8.82 -3.53 -36.01
C THR A 42 8.95 -3.15 -34.54
N ALA A 43 9.17 -1.87 -34.22
CA ALA A 43 9.30 -1.38 -32.85
C ALA A 43 8.04 -1.68 -32.05
N LYS A 44 6.85 -1.53 -32.65
CA LYS A 44 5.57 -1.86 -32.01
C LYS A 44 5.51 -3.31 -31.53
N THR A 45 6.09 -4.24 -32.29
CA THR A 45 6.18 -5.66 -31.91
C THR A 45 7.33 -5.95 -30.96
N ALA A 46 8.49 -5.28 -31.11
CA ALA A 46 9.65 -5.50 -30.26
C ALA A 46 9.45 -4.97 -28.83
N ILE A 47 8.74 -3.84 -28.67
CA ILE A 47 8.41 -3.26 -27.36
C ILE A 47 7.59 -4.23 -26.50
N LEU A 48 6.78 -5.11 -27.11
CA LEU A 48 6.02 -6.16 -26.42
C LEU A 48 6.92 -7.06 -25.55
N PHE A 49 8.15 -7.32 -26.01
CA PHE A 49 9.11 -8.18 -25.33
C PHE A 49 9.87 -7.46 -24.21
N ILE A 50 9.92 -6.13 -24.19
CA ILE A 50 10.79 -5.38 -23.27
C ILE A 50 9.97 -4.75 -22.14
N GLN A 51 8.83 -4.15 -22.49
CA GLN A 51 8.01 -3.43 -21.53
C GLN A 51 6.83 -4.30 -21.04
N PRO A 52 6.40 -4.17 -19.78
CA PRO A 52 5.15 -4.77 -19.31
C PRO A 52 3.97 -4.26 -20.13
N GLN A 53 3.06 -5.16 -20.51
CA GLN A 53 1.97 -4.90 -21.45
C GLN A 53 0.60 -4.87 -20.77
N PHE A 54 0.50 -5.43 -19.57
CA PHE A 54 -0.74 -5.44 -18.81
C PHE A 54 -0.92 -4.12 -18.03
N ASN A 55 -1.30 -3.06 -18.75
CA ASN A 55 -1.70 -1.78 -18.18
C ASN A 55 -3.22 -1.69 -17.98
N ILE A 56 -3.62 -1.05 -16.88
CA ILE A 56 -4.98 -0.67 -16.56
C ILE A 56 -4.97 0.85 -16.40
N SER A 57 -5.49 1.58 -17.38
CA SER A 57 -5.70 3.03 -17.28
C SER A 57 -6.95 3.30 -16.43
N THR A 58 -6.80 3.98 -15.30
CA THR A 58 -7.93 4.50 -14.54
C THR A 58 -8.05 6.00 -14.81
N VAL A 59 -9.14 6.42 -15.47
CA VAL A 59 -9.45 7.83 -15.69
C VAL A 59 -9.91 8.42 -14.36
N THR A 60 -9.09 9.29 -13.77
CA THR A 60 -9.41 10.04 -12.54
C THR A 60 -9.62 11.51 -12.90
N ALA A 61 -10.35 12.27 -12.07
CA ALA A 61 -10.68 13.68 -12.33
C ALA A 61 -9.45 14.60 -12.53
N ASP A 62 -8.26 14.17 -12.09
CA ASP A 62 -6.98 14.91 -12.18
C ASP A 62 -6.08 14.43 -13.34
N GLY A 63 -6.50 13.46 -14.16
CA GLY A 63 -5.73 12.93 -15.29
C GLY A 63 -5.85 11.40 -15.49
N GLU A 64 -5.33 10.91 -16.61
CA GLU A 64 -5.24 9.47 -16.89
C GLU A 64 -4.01 8.88 -16.20
N VAL A 65 -4.21 7.96 -15.25
CA VAL A 65 -3.12 7.26 -14.56
C VAL A 65 -3.08 5.80 -15.05
N THR A 66 -1.98 5.41 -15.69
CA THR A 66 -1.72 4.04 -16.14
C THR A 66 -1.09 3.23 -15.02
N LEU A 67 -1.81 2.26 -14.45
CA LEU A 67 -1.25 1.27 -13.51
C LEU A 67 -0.88 -0.01 -14.25
N TYR A 68 0.29 -0.56 -13.97
CA TYR A 68 0.69 -1.88 -14.47
C TYR A 68 0.37 -2.96 -13.43
N HIS A 69 -0.30 -4.02 -13.87
CA HIS A 69 -0.58 -5.19 -13.06
C HIS A 69 0.09 -6.42 -13.67
N TYR A 70 0.20 -7.51 -12.91
CA TYR A 70 0.68 -8.78 -13.44
C TYR A 70 -0.41 -9.44 -14.30
N GLY A 71 -0.10 -9.76 -15.56
CA GLY A 71 -1.06 -10.41 -16.45
C GLY A 71 -0.42 -11.40 -17.43
N TRP A 72 -1.25 -12.22 -18.06
CA TRP A 72 -0.80 -13.17 -19.09
C TRP A 72 -0.24 -12.48 -20.34
N LYS A 73 -0.56 -11.19 -20.54
CA LYS A 73 0.01 -10.38 -21.62
C LYS A 73 1.51 -10.12 -21.45
N ASP A 74 2.03 -10.26 -20.23
CA ASP A 74 3.46 -10.08 -19.94
C ASP A 74 4.28 -11.35 -20.21
N CYS A 75 3.66 -12.45 -20.67
CA CYS A 75 4.37 -13.70 -20.97
C CYS A 75 5.54 -13.51 -21.95
N ALA A 76 5.35 -12.68 -22.99
CA ALA A 76 6.43 -12.37 -23.94
C ALA A 76 7.59 -11.63 -23.25
N THR A 77 7.26 -10.69 -22.37
CA THR A 77 8.23 -9.94 -21.57
C THR A 77 8.99 -10.83 -20.59
N VAL A 78 8.30 -11.75 -19.91
CA VAL A 78 8.89 -12.75 -19.01
C VAL A 78 9.84 -13.67 -19.78
N LEU A 79 9.44 -14.13 -20.96
CA LEU A 79 10.28 -14.98 -21.82
C LEU A 79 11.54 -14.24 -22.29
N PHE A 80 11.43 -12.97 -22.65
CA PHE A 80 12.58 -12.15 -23.00
C PHE A 80 13.55 -11.97 -21.82
N TYR A 81 13.04 -11.67 -20.62
CA TYR A 81 13.90 -11.59 -19.42
C TYR A 81 14.52 -12.94 -19.05
N LEU A 82 13.87 -14.06 -19.37
CA LEU A 82 14.45 -15.39 -19.23
C LEU A 82 15.63 -15.59 -20.20
N PHE A 83 15.55 -15.11 -21.44
CA PHE A 83 16.70 -15.10 -22.37
C PHE A 83 17.87 -14.27 -21.84
N ILE A 84 17.61 -13.06 -21.33
CA ILE A 84 18.64 -12.23 -20.71
C ILE A 84 19.28 -12.97 -19.51
N THR A 85 18.49 -13.67 -18.72
CA THR A 85 18.98 -14.47 -17.58
C THR A 85 19.89 -15.62 -18.04
N ILE A 86 19.54 -16.31 -19.13
CA ILE A 86 20.36 -17.38 -19.72
C ILE A 86 21.70 -16.82 -20.21
N ILE A 87 21.69 -15.68 -20.91
CA ILE A 87 22.91 -15.01 -21.38
C ILE A 87 23.79 -14.61 -20.19
N LEU A 88 23.21 -13.99 -19.17
CA LEU A 88 23.96 -13.57 -17.98
C LEU A 88 24.56 -14.76 -17.22
N HIS A 89 23.81 -15.86 -17.11
CA HIS A 89 24.31 -17.12 -16.56
C HIS A 89 25.51 -17.65 -17.35
N ALA A 90 25.42 -17.68 -18.68
CA ALA A 90 26.50 -18.15 -19.55
C ALA A 90 27.76 -17.26 -19.41
N VAL A 91 27.60 -15.94 -19.36
CA VAL A 91 28.71 -15.00 -19.15
C VAL A 91 29.38 -15.23 -17.79
N VAL A 92 28.60 -15.38 -16.72
CA VAL A 92 29.17 -15.68 -15.39
C VAL A 92 29.93 -17.02 -15.41
N GLN A 93 29.40 -18.03 -16.10
CA GLN A 93 30.06 -19.32 -16.21
C GLN A 93 31.38 -19.23 -16.98
N GLU A 94 31.41 -18.58 -18.15
CA GLU A 94 32.60 -18.49 -19.00
C GLU A 94 33.70 -17.58 -18.42
N TYR A 95 33.32 -16.40 -17.92
CA TYR A 95 34.27 -15.37 -17.50
C TYR A 95 34.70 -15.48 -16.04
N VAL A 96 33.84 -16.02 -15.16
CA VAL A 96 34.13 -16.14 -13.73
C VAL A 96 34.47 -17.58 -13.37
N LEU A 97 33.52 -18.50 -13.50
CA LEU A 97 33.68 -19.88 -12.99
C LEU A 97 34.75 -20.64 -13.77
N ASP A 98 34.70 -20.64 -15.10
CA ASP A 98 35.69 -21.31 -15.94
C ASP A 98 37.08 -20.66 -15.83
N LYS A 99 37.13 -19.34 -15.61
CA LYS A 99 38.41 -18.64 -15.38
C LYS A 99 39.07 -19.11 -14.09
N ILE A 100 38.31 -19.22 -12.99
CA ILE A 100 38.83 -19.69 -11.70
C ILE A 100 39.17 -21.18 -11.77
N ASN A 101 38.33 -21.99 -12.40
CA ASN A 101 38.58 -23.42 -12.57
C ASN A 101 39.88 -23.69 -13.34
N ARG A 102 40.14 -22.95 -14.44
CA ARG A 102 41.40 -23.04 -15.19
C ARG A 102 42.63 -22.68 -14.35
N ARG A 103 42.49 -21.87 -13.30
CA ARG A 103 43.59 -21.52 -12.37
C ARG A 103 43.80 -22.59 -11.31
N LEU A 104 42.74 -23.26 -10.86
CA LEU A 104 42.77 -24.20 -9.73
C LEU A 104 43.09 -25.64 -10.13
N HIS A 105 43.20 -25.98 -11.43
CA HIS A 105 43.57 -27.30 -11.95
C HIS A 105 42.90 -28.48 -11.22
N LEU A 106 41.59 -28.35 -10.96
CA LEU A 106 40.85 -29.34 -10.18
C LEU A 106 40.63 -30.64 -10.97
N SER A 107 40.57 -31.77 -10.26
CA SER A 107 40.16 -33.05 -10.85
C SER A 107 38.70 -32.97 -11.33
N LYS A 108 38.31 -33.78 -12.33
CA LYS A 108 36.96 -33.76 -12.94
C LYS A 108 35.82 -33.77 -11.89
N SER A 109 35.93 -34.60 -10.85
CA SER A 109 34.93 -34.70 -9.79
C SER A 109 34.84 -33.43 -8.93
N LYS A 110 35.99 -32.84 -8.58
CA LYS A 110 36.04 -31.57 -7.83
C LYS A 110 35.53 -30.40 -8.67
N ASN A 111 35.81 -30.41 -9.97
CA ASN A 111 35.37 -29.37 -10.88
C ASN A 111 33.84 -29.34 -11.04
N THR A 112 33.18 -30.49 -11.18
CA THR A 112 31.71 -30.55 -11.25
C THR A 112 31.07 -29.96 -9.98
N LYS A 113 31.56 -30.34 -8.80
CA LYS A 113 31.08 -29.80 -7.52
C LYS A 113 31.36 -28.31 -7.36
N PHE A 114 32.51 -27.84 -7.85
CA PHE A 114 32.86 -26.42 -7.85
C PHE A 114 31.93 -25.61 -8.75
N ASN A 115 31.58 -26.12 -9.93
CA ASN A 115 30.67 -25.44 -10.85
C ASN A 115 29.25 -25.32 -10.26
N GLU A 116 28.73 -26.42 -9.69
CA GLU A 116 27.43 -26.43 -8.99
C GLU A 116 27.41 -25.45 -7.82
N SER A 117 28.46 -25.47 -6.98
CA SER A 117 28.60 -24.54 -5.85
C SER A 117 28.73 -23.08 -6.29
N GLY A 118 29.44 -22.83 -7.40
CA GLY A 118 29.63 -21.51 -7.98
C GLY A 118 28.33 -20.90 -8.50
N GLN A 119 27.52 -21.69 -9.22
CA GLN A 119 26.20 -21.26 -9.67
C GLN A 119 25.27 -20.94 -8.48
N LEU A 120 25.27 -21.80 -7.45
CA LEU A 120 24.51 -21.56 -6.21
C LEU A 120 24.96 -20.29 -5.48
N CYS A 121 26.26 -20.04 -5.40
CA CYS A 121 26.82 -18.83 -4.79
C CYS A 121 26.30 -17.56 -5.48
N VAL A 122 26.34 -17.53 -6.82
CA VAL A 122 25.83 -16.40 -7.60
C VAL A 122 24.33 -16.20 -7.36
N PHE A 123 23.56 -17.29 -7.36
CA PHE A 123 22.13 -17.25 -7.06
C PHE A 123 21.84 -16.70 -5.65
N TYR A 124 22.58 -17.14 -4.63
CA TYR A 124 22.43 -16.64 -3.27
C TYR A 124 22.79 -15.15 -3.16
N LEU A 125 23.89 -14.70 -3.78
CA LEU A 125 24.27 -13.29 -3.77
C LEU A 125 23.21 -12.39 -4.40
N VAL A 126 22.70 -12.77 -5.59
CA VAL A 126 21.62 -12.02 -6.27
C VAL A 126 20.35 -12.00 -5.41
N SER A 127 19.98 -13.14 -4.81
CA SER A 127 18.81 -13.25 -3.94
C SER A 127 18.95 -12.41 -2.66
N SER A 128 20.14 -12.37 -2.07
CA SER A 128 20.42 -11.54 -0.88
C SER A 128 20.34 -10.05 -1.19
N VAL A 129 20.91 -9.60 -2.31
CA VAL A 129 20.81 -8.18 -2.74
C VAL A 129 19.34 -7.79 -2.98
N TRP A 130 18.58 -8.65 -3.66
CA TRP A 130 17.16 -8.44 -3.90
C TRP A 130 16.36 -8.33 -2.59
N SER A 131 16.62 -9.24 -1.64
CA SER A 131 15.97 -9.25 -0.32
C SER A 131 16.26 -7.96 0.46
N LEU A 132 17.51 -7.50 0.47
CA LEU A 132 17.89 -6.25 1.15
C LEU A 132 17.16 -5.03 0.57
N PHE A 133 16.98 -4.97 -0.75
CA PHE A 133 16.24 -3.90 -1.41
C PHE A 133 14.77 -3.87 -0.97
N GLN A 134 14.10 -5.03 -0.98
CA GLN A 134 12.71 -5.17 -0.54
C GLN A 134 12.52 -4.75 0.92
N VAL A 135 13.43 -5.18 1.80
CA VAL A 135 13.38 -4.83 3.23
C VAL A 135 13.53 -3.33 3.44
N LYS A 136 14.48 -2.67 2.76
CA LYS A 136 14.63 -1.20 2.84
C LYS A 136 13.38 -0.47 2.34
N PHE A 137 12.82 -0.90 1.22
CA PHE A 137 11.59 -0.31 0.67
C PHE A 137 10.41 -0.46 1.64
N PHE A 138 10.27 -1.63 2.27
CA PHE A 138 9.25 -1.87 3.30
C PHE A 138 9.39 -0.91 4.49
N TYR A 139 10.61 -0.71 5.01
CA TYR A 139 10.82 0.22 6.12
C TYR A 139 10.50 1.68 5.75
N ILE A 140 10.82 2.10 4.52
CA ILE A 140 10.50 3.44 4.03
C ILE A 140 8.98 3.66 3.93
N THR A 141 8.24 2.70 3.37
CA THR A 141 6.79 2.78 3.25
C THR A 141 6.10 2.75 4.62
N GLN A 142 6.61 1.93 5.56
CA GLN A 142 6.14 1.94 6.94
C GLN A 142 6.36 3.30 7.60
N LEU A 143 7.55 3.88 7.48
CA LEU A 143 7.84 5.19 8.06
C LEU A 143 6.91 6.28 7.49
N ALA A 144 6.68 6.29 6.18
CA ALA A 144 5.73 7.20 5.53
C ALA A 144 4.30 7.02 6.04
N TYR A 145 3.86 5.77 6.24
CA TYR A 145 2.56 5.45 6.84
C TYR A 145 2.45 6.00 8.27
N TRP A 146 3.47 5.82 9.11
CA TRP A 146 3.49 6.38 10.46
C TRP A 146 3.43 7.92 10.44
N PHE A 147 4.16 8.58 9.52
CA PHE A 147 4.09 10.03 9.36
C PHE A 147 2.70 10.53 8.95
N HIS A 148 1.96 9.79 8.12
CA HIS A 148 0.58 10.13 7.79
C HIS A 148 -0.39 9.85 8.94
N ALA A 149 -0.21 8.75 9.67
CA ALA A 149 -1.11 8.33 10.75
C ALA A 149 -1.00 9.21 12.01
N LEU A 150 0.19 9.75 12.30
CA LEU A 150 0.44 10.56 13.50
C LEU A 150 -0.43 11.84 13.56
N PRO A 151 -0.51 12.69 12.52
CA PRO A 151 -1.42 13.84 12.48
C PRO A 151 -2.89 13.45 12.63
N GLU A 152 -3.32 12.34 12.03
CA GLU A 152 -4.71 11.89 12.10
C GLU A 152 -5.10 11.47 13.53
N LEU A 153 -4.24 10.69 14.19
CA LEU A 153 -4.40 10.27 15.59
C LEU A 153 -4.32 11.45 16.57
N TYR A 154 -3.39 12.38 16.35
CA TYR A 154 -3.25 13.59 17.15
C TYR A 154 -4.49 14.49 17.01
N PHE A 155 -4.93 14.74 15.77
CA PHE A 155 -6.08 15.58 15.49
C PHE A 155 -7.39 14.97 16.02
N GLN A 156 -7.53 13.63 16.07
CA GLN A 156 -8.68 13.00 16.74
C GLN A 156 -8.71 13.24 18.26
N LYS A 157 -7.56 13.18 18.95
CA LYS A 157 -7.47 13.45 20.39
C LYS A 157 -7.71 14.92 20.72
N VAL A 158 -7.09 15.83 19.97
CA VAL A 158 -7.28 17.28 20.11
C VAL A 158 -8.73 17.67 19.84
N ARG A 159 -9.39 17.05 18.84
CA ARG A 159 -10.79 17.34 18.51
C ARG A 159 -11.77 16.96 19.62
N LYS A 160 -11.51 15.90 20.39
CA LYS A 160 -12.32 15.53 21.58
C LYS A 160 -12.14 16.55 22.70
N ILE A 161 -10.90 16.92 23.03
CA ILE A 161 -10.59 17.93 24.05
C ILE A 161 -11.21 19.28 23.68
N TRP A 162 -11.06 19.70 22.42
CA TRP A 162 -11.63 20.94 21.90
C TRP A 162 -13.15 20.95 21.96
N SER A 163 -13.81 19.82 21.67
CA SER A 163 -15.27 19.69 21.78
C SER A 163 -15.77 19.92 23.21
N VAL A 164 -15.06 19.40 24.22
CA VAL A 164 -15.40 19.59 25.64
C VAL A 164 -15.07 21.03 26.07
N GLY A 165 -13.89 21.53 25.72
CA GLY A 165 -13.46 22.90 26.03
C GLY A 165 -14.38 23.96 25.43
N PHE A 166 -14.90 23.75 24.22
CA PHE A 166 -15.87 24.64 23.57
C PHE A 166 -17.15 24.77 24.41
N VAL A 167 -17.71 23.65 24.89
CA VAL A 167 -18.93 23.66 25.72
C VAL A 167 -18.66 24.34 27.07
N VAL A 168 -17.54 24.00 27.73
CA VAL A 168 -17.16 24.59 29.03
C VAL A 168 -16.98 26.10 28.93
N THR A 169 -16.24 26.57 27.92
CA THR A 169 -16.02 28.01 27.69
C THR A 169 -17.34 28.75 27.52
N ARG A 170 -18.30 28.15 26.79
CA ARG A 170 -19.62 28.74 26.56
C ARG A 170 -20.45 28.83 27.82
N MET A 171 -20.42 27.79 28.68
CA MET A 171 -21.07 27.82 29.99
C MET A 171 -20.51 28.93 30.87
N ILE A 172 -19.19 29.10 30.90
CA ILE A 172 -18.53 30.17 31.67
C ILE A 172 -18.94 31.55 31.14
N THR A 173 -18.91 31.78 29.83
CA THR A 173 -19.30 33.08 29.25
C THR A 173 -20.77 33.43 29.51
N LEU A 174 -21.66 32.44 29.51
CA LEU A 174 -23.08 32.64 29.83
C LEU A 174 -23.27 33.03 31.30
N THR A 175 -22.60 32.33 32.21
CA THR A 175 -22.65 32.63 33.65
C THR A 175 -22.09 34.02 33.94
N LEU A 176 -20.94 34.37 33.35
CA LEU A 176 -20.33 35.70 33.49
C LEU A 176 -21.24 36.79 32.93
N MET A 177 -21.88 36.56 31.78
CA MET A 177 -22.78 37.55 31.18
C MET A 177 -24.05 37.77 32.03
N PHE A 178 -24.63 36.69 32.56
CA PHE A 178 -25.78 36.76 33.46
C PHE A 178 -25.43 37.47 34.77
N LEU A 179 -24.26 37.18 35.36
CA LEU A 179 -23.77 37.87 36.55
C LEU A 179 -23.51 39.35 36.28
N ALA A 180 -22.84 39.68 35.17
CA ALA A 180 -22.48 41.05 34.83
C ALA A 180 -23.70 41.93 34.52
N VAL A 181 -24.61 41.47 33.65
CA VAL A 181 -25.77 42.27 33.22
C VAL A 181 -26.98 42.12 34.15
N GLY A 182 -27.20 40.92 34.68
CA GLY A 182 -28.33 40.62 35.57
C GLY A 182 -28.15 41.15 36.99
N PHE A 183 -26.93 41.05 37.56
CA PHE A 183 -26.67 41.50 38.93
C PHE A 183 -25.73 42.72 39.01
N GLY A 184 -24.66 42.74 38.22
CA GLY A 184 -23.65 43.81 38.25
C GLY A 184 -24.23 45.17 37.84
N LEU A 185 -24.73 45.26 36.60
CA LEU A 185 -25.38 46.46 36.09
C LEU A 185 -26.67 46.80 36.86
N ALA A 186 -27.39 45.80 37.38
CA ALA A 186 -28.59 46.00 38.18
C ALA A 186 -28.36 46.62 39.55
N ARG A 187 -27.15 46.57 40.09
CA ARG A 187 -26.79 47.22 41.35
C ARG A 187 -26.23 48.64 41.17
N SER A 188 -26.02 49.08 39.92
CA SER A 188 -25.53 50.43 39.63
C SER A 188 -26.60 51.48 39.97
N GLU A 189 -26.15 52.56 40.61
CA GLU A 189 -26.98 53.65 41.15
C GLU A 189 -27.69 54.48 40.06
N ASN A 190 -27.12 54.54 38.85
CA ASN A 190 -27.63 55.34 37.72
C ASN A 190 -28.45 54.47 36.74
N GLN A 191 -29.70 54.15 37.09
CA GLN A 191 -30.63 53.34 36.25
C GLN A 191 -31.54 54.19 35.34
N THR A 192 -31.19 55.44 35.10
CA THR A 192 -31.98 56.40 34.32
C THR A 192 -31.59 56.37 32.83
N LEU A 193 -32.55 56.68 31.95
CA LEU A 193 -32.27 56.94 30.52
C LEU A 193 -31.83 58.38 30.37
N ASP A 194 -30.53 58.57 30.16
CA ASP A 194 -29.98 59.88 29.84
C ASP A 194 -29.25 59.80 28.49
N LEU A 195 -29.91 60.34 27.45
CA LEU A 195 -29.41 60.37 26.08
C LEU A 195 -28.24 61.35 25.91
N GLU A 196 -28.12 62.35 26.80
CA GLU A 196 -27.06 63.36 26.70
C GLU A 196 -25.73 62.87 27.28
N THR A 197 -25.77 62.00 28.30
CA THR A 197 -24.57 61.34 28.87
C THR A 197 -24.32 59.94 28.32
N GLY A 198 -25.22 59.38 27.51
CA GLY A 198 -25.10 58.05 26.90
C GLY A 198 -25.39 56.88 27.86
N ASN A 199 -26.15 57.11 28.93
CA ASN A 199 -26.49 56.08 29.91
C ASN A 199 -27.79 55.35 29.53
N PHE A 200 -27.67 54.09 29.09
CA PHE A 200 -28.78 53.24 28.63
C PHE A 200 -29.16 52.13 29.63
N ASN A 201 -28.85 52.33 30.91
CA ASN A 201 -28.87 51.29 31.94
C ASN A 201 -30.28 51.01 32.51
N THR A 202 -31.27 50.75 31.64
CA THR A 202 -32.65 50.44 32.03
C THR A 202 -32.95 48.94 32.07
N LEU A 203 -33.91 48.56 32.91
CA LEU A 203 -34.37 47.18 33.04
C LEU A 203 -34.76 46.55 31.69
N SER A 204 -35.48 47.30 30.85
CA SER A 204 -35.92 46.87 29.53
C SER A 204 -34.75 46.58 28.58
N ILE A 205 -33.74 47.47 28.54
CA ILE A 205 -32.55 47.28 27.70
C ILE A 205 -31.69 46.11 28.20
N ARG A 206 -31.52 45.96 29.53
CA ARG A 206 -30.78 44.83 30.11
C ARG A 206 -31.45 43.48 29.81
N LEU A 207 -32.77 43.39 29.96
CA LEU A 207 -33.53 42.17 29.64
C LEU A 207 -33.48 41.86 28.15
N LEU A 208 -33.56 42.88 27.29
CA LEU A 208 -33.42 42.71 25.85
C LEU A 208 -32.03 42.16 25.46
N VAL A 209 -30.96 42.73 26.02
CA VAL A 209 -29.58 42.26 25.79
C VAL A 209 -29.40 40.82 26.30
N LEU A 210 -29.92 40.49 27.47
CA LEU A 210 -29.89 39.13 28.01
C LEU A 210 -30.65 38.14 27.12
N LEU A 211 -31.83 38.51 26.62
CA LEU A 211 -32.62 37.66 25.72
C LEU A 211 -31.89 37.42 24.39
N VAL A 212 -31.32 38.46 23.78
CA VAL A 212 -30.57 38.34 22.53
C VAL A 212 -29.32 37.46 22.70
N VAL A 213 -28.59 37.62 23.80
CA VAL A 213 -27.41 36.78 24.10
C VAL A 213 -27.81 35.34 24.40
N CYS A 214 -28.86 35.10 25.19
CA CYS A 214 -29.36 33.75 25.45
C CYS A 214 -29.82 33.06 24.17
N PHE A 215 -30.52 33.78 23.29
CA PHE A 215 -30.96 33.27 22.00
C PHE A 215 -29.78 32.89 21.10
N THR A 216 -28.82 33.80 20.91
CA THR A 216 -27.63 33.57 20.06
C THR A 216 -26.75 32.44 20.58
N GLN A 217 -26.58 32.32 21.90
CA GLN A 217 -25.81 31.25 22.52
C GLN A 217 -26.52 29.89 22.40
N SER A 218 -27.83 29.85 22.61
CA SER A 218 -28.65 28.64 22.43
C SER A 218 -28.64 28.18 20.96
N TRP A 219 -28.71 29.11 20.01
CA TRP A 219 -28.61 28.81 18.57
C TRP A 219 -27.26 28.17 18.19
N LEU A 220 -26.15 28.72 18.71
CA LEU A 220 -24.81 28.19 18.44
C LEU A 220 -24.59 26.81 19.10
N LEU A 221 -25.07 26.62 20.33
CA LEU A 221 -25.04 25.32 21.03
C LEU A 221 -25.90 24.28 20.31
N TRP A 222 -27.08 24.67 19.82
CA TRP A 222 -27.94 23.80 19.03
C TRP A 222 -27.25 23.35 17.73
N LYS A 223 -26.64 24.27 17.00
CA LYS A 223 -25.87 23.97 15.78
C LYS A 223 -24.72 23.01 16.07
N PHE A 224 -23.98 23.26 17.14
CA PHE A 224 -22.88 22.39 17.58
C PHE A 224 -23.37 20.99 17.98
N PHE A 225 -24.43 20.89 18.78
CA PHE A 225 -24.98 19.62 19.23
C PHE A 225 -25.58 18.81 18.08
N ARG A 226 -26.30 19.46 17.16
CA ARG A 226 -26.79 18.85 15.91
C ARG A 226 -25.65 18.26 15.09
N PHE A 227 -24.57 19.01 14.93
CA PHE A 227 -23.38 18.55 14.21
C PHE A 227 -22.70 17.36 14.89
N GLN A 228 -22.53 17.42 16.23
CA GLN A 228 -21.93 16.31 17.00
C GLN A 228 -22.83 15.07 17.00
N LEU A 229 -24.15 15.22 17.10
CA LEU A 229 -25.11 14.12 17.03
C LEU A 229 -25.12 13.45 15.66
N SER A 230 -25.12 14.21 14.56
CA SER A 230 -25.06 13.66 13.20
C SER A 230 -23.81 12.77 13.05
N ARG A 231 -22.66 13.33 13.41
CA ARG A 231 -21.38 12.63 13.34
C ARG A 231 -21.32 11.40 14.25
N THR A 232 -21.90 11.47 15.45
CA THR A 232 -21.96 10.33 16.37
C THR A 232 -22.88 9.23 15.84
N ARG A 233 -23.98 9.59 15.18
CA ARG A 233 -24.88 8.63 14.53
C ARG A 233 -24.18 7.91 13.38
N GLU A 234 -23.49 8.64 12.51
CA GLU A 234 -22.70 8.08 11.40
C GLU A 234 -21.67 7.07 11.91
N LEU A 235 -20.88 7.43 12.92
CA LEU A 235 -19.89 6.51 13.52
C LEU A 235 -20.52 5.26 14.16
N ARG A 236 -21.67 5.40 14.83
CA ARG A 236 -22.38 4.26 15.42
C ARG A 236 -22.95 3.33 14.36
N LEU A 237 -23.46 3.89 13.25
CA LEU A 237 -23.96 3.11 12.12
C LEU A 237 -22.82 2.33 11.45
N GLU A 238 -21.66 2.95 11.22
CA GLU A 238 -20.48 2.27 10.68
C GLU A 238 -19.98 1.16 11.61
N GLN A 239 -19.91 1.41 12.92
CA GLN A 239 -19.51 0.39 13.89
C GLN A 239 -20.51 -0.78 13.98
N ALA A 240 -21.80 -0.49 13.95
CA ALA A 240 -22.84 -1.52 13.93
C ALA A 240 -22.78 -2.35 12.64
N ALA A 241 -22.53 -1.72 11.49
CA ALA A 241 -22.33 -2.41 10.21
C ALA A 241 -21.08 -3.31 10.24
N ARG A 242 -19.94 -2.82 10.77
CA ARG A 242 -18.72 -3.62 10.94
C ARG A 242 -18.95 -4.83 11.87
N LYS A 243 -19.60 -4.64 13.02
CA LYS A 243 -19.93 -5.75 13.94
C LYS A 243 -20.84 -6.79 13.28
N ARG A 244 -21.85 -6.34 12.53
CA ARG A 244 -22.74 -7.24 11.76
C ARG A 244 -21.98 -8.00 10.67
N ALA A 245 -21.05 -7.36 9.98
CA ALA A 245 -20.22 -8.00 8.95
C ALA A 245 -19.31 -9.08 9.56
N VAL A 246 -18.65 -8.80 10.69
CA VAL A 246 -17.81 -9.77 11.41
C VAL A 246 -18.65 -10.95 11.91
N ALA A 247 -19.82 -10.69 12.52
CA ALA A 247 -20.71 -11.75 12.98
C ALA A 247 -21.19 -12.66 11.84
N LYS A 248 -21.55 -12.09 10.68
CA LYS A 248 -21.91 -12.87 9.48
C LYS A 248 -20.73 -13.72 8.98
N GLN A 249 -19.52 -13.16 8.95
CA GLN A 249 -18.33 -13.88 8.51
C GLN A 249 -17.97 -15.03 9.47
N GLN A 250 -18.12 -14.81 10.78
CA GLN A 250 -17.87 -15.82 11.80
C GLN A 250 -18.92 -16.94 11.72
N MET A 251 -20.19 -16.61 11.56
CA MET A 251 -21.28 -17.57 11.37
C MET A 251 -21.08 -18.43 10.10
N GLN A 252 -20.66 -17.82 8.98
CA GLN A 252 -20.32 -18.57 7.77
C GLN A 252 -19.13 -19.51 7.95
N ARG A 253 -18.13 -19.12 8.75
CA ARG A 253 -16.98 -20.00 9.09
C ARG A 253 -17.42 -21.18 9.96
N THR A 254 -18.28 -20.95 10.94
CA THR A 254 -18.84 -22.02 11.79
C THR A 254 -19.67 -23.00 10.96
N LEU A 255 -20.56 -22.51 10.09
CA LEU A 255 -21.35 -23.36 9.19
C LEU A 255 -20.47 -24.20 8.26
N LYS A 256 -19.41 -23.62 7.69
CA LYS A 256 -18.43 -24.38 6.89
C LYS A 256 -17.68 -25.44 7.70
N ARG A 257 -17.37 -25.16 8.98
CA ARG A 257 -16.71 -26.11 9.88
C ARG A 257 -17.63 -27.28 10.22
N ASP A 258 -18.88 -27.00 10.57
CA ASP A 258 -19.87 -28.03 10.91
C ASP A 258 -20.16 -28.92 9.69
N SER A 259 -20.34 -28.32 8.51
CA SER A 259 -20.51 -29.05 7.26
C SER A 259 -19.35 -30.01 6.97
N ARG A 260 -18.08 -29.57 7.12
CA ARG A 260 -16.91 -30.45 6.98
C ARG A 260 -16.88 -31.58 8.02
N THR A 261 -17.29 -31.28 9.25
CA THR A 261 -17.33 -32.26 10.35
C THR A 261 -18.37 -33.34 10.07
N PHE A 262 -19.55 -32.95 9.57
CA PHE A 262 -20.59 -33.89 9.13
C PHE A 262 -20.12 -34.75 7.95
N THR A 263 -19.43 -34.17 6.95
CA THR A 263 -18.87 -34.95 5.83
C THR A 263 -17.84 -35.98 6.32
N LEU A 264 -16.95 -35.59 7.24
CA LEU A 264 -15.96 -36.50 7.82
C LEU A 264 -16.59 -37.62 8.65
N LEU A 265 -17.61 -37.32 9.46
CA LEU A 265 -18.36 -38.33 10.21
C LEU A 265 -19.05 -39.32 9.25
N LYS A 266 -19.66 -38.82 8.17
CA LYS A 266 -20.32 -39.66 7.17
C LYS A 266 -19.32 -40.59 6.45
N LEU A 267 -18.13 -40.08 6.11
CA LEU A 267 -17.05 -40.90 5.54
C LEU A 267 -16.54 -41.97 6.52
N ARG A 268 -16.41 -41.64 7.82
CA ARG A 268 -16.07 -42.62 8.86
C ARG A 268 -17.12 -43.73 8.99
N PHE A 269 -18.40 -43.39 8.96
CA PHE A 269 -19.48 -44.39 9.01
C PHE A 269 -19.51 -45.30 7.80
N ILE A 270 -19.19 -44.79 6.60
CA ILE A 270 -19.09 -45.60 5.38
C ILE A 270 -17.89 -46.55 5.43
N CYS A 271 -16.77 -46.16 6.04
CA CYS A 271 -15.55 -46.98 6.10
C CYS A 271 -15.61 -48.11 7.16
N VAL A 272 -16.58 -48.07 8.08
CA VAL A 272 -16.74 -49.05 9.18
C VAL A 272 -17.79 -50.12 8.83
N ARG A 273 -18.45 -50.01 7.68
CA ARG A 273 -19.49 -50.93 7.19
C ARG A 273 -19.02 -51.67 5.96
#